data_AF-A0A4R5XSF5-F1
#
_entry.id   AF-A0A4R5XSF5-F1
#
_cell.length_a   1.000
_cell.length_b   1.000
_cell.length_c   1.000
_cell.angle_alpha   90.00
_cell.angle_beta   90.00
_cell.angle_gamma   90.00
#
_symmetry.space_group_name_H-M   'P 1'
#
loop_
_entity.id
_entity.type
_entity.pdbx_description
1 polymer ?
#
loop_
_entity_poly.entity_id
_entity_poly.type
_entity_poly.pdbx_seq_one_letter_code
_entity_poly.pdbx_strand_id
1 'polypeptide(L)'
;MKYYKTKIISYAINLPRDLIMGIDYSAKRNNVDKEVLFAIIILEVINRGDSINKFIEKATSIFFPKLLLKIDASLGIGQVKISNATLILNENNKKLVMKKLLNPTENIEIVAQFLSYLINTYKIEDKNYAELINLYLTGKIKPNSNEYIDTHYKLFSWSTEIRLYTKLFAISHNINI
;
A
#
# COMPACT_ATOMS: atom_id res chain seq x y z
N MET A 1 16.66 -9.67 8.38
CA MET A 1 16.44 -8.20 8.34
C MET A 1 17.27 -7.47 7.27
N LYS A 2 18.61 -7.62 7.21
CA LYS A 2 19.47 -6.96 6.20
C LYS A 2 19.00 -7.19 4.74
N TYR A 3 18.71 -8.44 4.39
CA TYR A 3 18.17 -8.82 3.08
C TYR A 3 16.93 -8.02 2.67
N TYR A 4 15.91 -7.96 3.55
CA TYR A 4 14.67 -7.21 3.27
C TYR A 4 14.90 -5.71 3.12
N LYS A 5 15.79 -5.11 3.93
CA LYS A 5 16.15 -3.68 3.78
C LYS A 5 16.80 -3.39 2.44
N THR A 6 17.73 -4.24 1.99
CA THR A 6 18.34 -4.13 0.66
C THR A 6 17.31 -4.27 -0.45
N LYS A 7 16.37 -5.23 -0.31
CA LYS A 7 15.27 -5.42 -1.26
C LYS A 7 14.35 -4.19 -1.31
N ILE A 8 14.03 -3.58 -0.17
CA ILE A 8 13.28 -2.31 -0.10
C ILE A 8 13.98 -1.21 -0.88
N ILE A 9 15.26 -0.97 -0.59
CA ILE A 9 16.02 0.10 -1.25
C ILE A 9 16.07 -0.14 -2.76
N SER A 10 16.34 -1.38 -3.17
CA SER A 10 16.41 -1.74 -4.60
C SER A 10 15.08 -1.49 -5.32
N TYR A 11 13.94 -1.93 -4.77
CA TYR A 11 12.63 -1.63 -5.37
C TYR A 11 12.32 -0.14 -5.39
N ALA A 12 12.66 0.54 -4.30
CA ALA A 12 12.34 1.93 -4.10
C ALA A 12 13.07 2.87 -5.09
N ILE A 13 14.35 2.58 -5.38
CA ILE A 13 15.13 3.31 -6.38
C ILE A 13 14.58 3.10 -7.80
N ASN A 14 14.02 1.91 -8.06
CA ASN A 14 13.44 1.57 -9.37
C ASN A 14 11.94 1.91 -9.47
N LEU A 15 11.37 2.62 -8.49
CA LEU A 15 9.96 2.98 -8.54
C LEU A 15 9.71 4.01 -9.65
N PRO A 16 8.75 3.78 -10.55
CA PRO A 16 8.38 4.76 -11.58
C PRO A 16 8.05 6.14 -10.99
N ARG A 17 8.49 7.21 -11.66
CA ARG A 17 8.36 8.59 -11.18
C ARG A 17 6.90 9.01 -10.99
N ASP A 18 6.01 8.56 -11.86
CA ASP A 18 4.57 8.75 -11.78
C ASP A 18 3.99 8.16 -10.48
N LEU A 19 4.47 6.99 -10.03
CA LEU A 19 4.07 6.43 -8.73
C LEU A 19 4.62 7.25 -7.56
N ILE A 20 5.87 7.70 -7.64
CA ILE A 20 6.47 8.57 -6.60
C ILE A 20 5.65 9.85 -6.43
N MET A 21 5.27 10.49 -7.54
CA MET A 21 4.41 11.67 -7.54
C MET A 21 2.99 11.36 -7.09
N GLY A 22 2.44 10.21 -7.50
CA GLY A 22 1.14 9.73 -7.05
C GLY A 22 1.06 9.56 -5.54
N ILE A 23 2.13 9.09 -4.90
CA ILE A 23 2.23 9.00 -3.44
C ILE A 23 2.20 10.40 -2.79
N ASP A 24 3.00 11.37 -3.28
CA ASP A 24 3.00 12.74 -2.72
C ASP A 24 1.60 13.36 -2.79
N TYR A 25 0.99 13.26 -3.98
CA TYR A 25 -0.32 13.83 -4.26
C TYR A 25 -1.40 13.20 -3.38
N SER A 26 -1.46 11.86 -3.33
CA SER A 26 -2.49 11.13 -2.59
C SER A 26 -2.34 11.31 -1.08
N ALA A 27 -1.09 11.33 -0.58
CA ALA A 27 -0.79 11.59 0.83
C ALA A 27 -1.30 12.97 1.26
N LYS A 28 -0.98 14.02 0.48
CA LYS A 28 -1.44 15.39 0.75
C LYS A 28 -2.96 15.50 0.71
N ARG A 29 -3.60 14.94 -0.31
CA ARG A 29 -5.04 15.01 -0.51
C ARG A 29 -5.83 14.35 0.63
N ASN A 30 -5.29 13.28 1.21
CA ASN A 30 -5.97 12.48 2.23
C ASN A 30 -5.47 12.74 3.65
N ASN A 31 -4.59 13.74 3.82
CA ASN A 31 -3.95 14.08 5.09
C ASN A 31 -3.28 12.88 5.77
N VAL A 32 -2.53 12.10 4.98
CA VAL A 32 -1.74 10.95 5.45
C VAL A 32 -0.27 11.28 5.31
N ASP A 33 0.55 10.88 6.29
CA ASP A 33 2.00 11.02 6.17
C ASP A 33 2.52 10.21 4.96
N LYS A 34 3.27 10.87 4.08
CA LYS A 34 3.80 10.27 2.85
C LYS A 34 4.82 9.16 3.10
N GLU A 35 5.57 9.21 4.20
CA GLU A 35 6.45 8.13 4.62
C GLU A 35 5.63 6.89 5.03
N VAL A 36 4.49 7.10 5.72
CA VAL A 36 3.57 6.03 6.10
C VAL A 36 2.94 5.38 4.86
N LEU A 37 2.38 6.19 3.95
CA LEU A 37 1.78 5.69 2.71
C LEU A 37 2.81 4.92 1.86
N PHE A 38 4.00 5.49 1.69
CA PHE A 38 5.09 4.86 0.95
C PHE A 38 5.52 3.53 1.60
N ALA A 39 5.69 3.51 2.92
CA ALA A 39 6.11 2.32 3.66
C ALA A 39 5.09 1.18 3.51
N ILE A 40 3.78 1.45 3.55
CA ILE A 40 2.76 0.43 3.27
C ILE A 40 2.91 -0.12 1.84
N ILE A 41 2.96 0.76 0.83
CA ILE A 41 3.02 0.34 -0.58
C ILE A 41 4.26 -0.51 -0.85
N ILE A 42 5.43 -0.08 -0.37
CA ILE A 42 6.69 -0.77 -0.67
C ILE A 42 6.74 -2.15 0.00
N LEU A 43 6.16 -2.30 1.20
CA LEU A 43 6.08 -3.60 1.89
C LEU A 43 5.17 -4.56 1.14
N GLU A 44 3.99 -4.11 0.72
CA GLU A 44 3.06 -4.93 -0.07
C GLU A 44 3.69 -5.39 -1.39
N VAL A 45 4.38 -4.48 -2.09
CA VAL A 45 5.07 -4.81 -3.35
C VAL A 45 6.15 -5.88 -3.16
N ILE A 46 6.93 -5.79 -2.08
CA ILE A 46 8.05 -6.71 -1.84
C ILE A 46 7.62 -8.11 -1.43
N ASN A 47 6.52 -8.18 -0.68
CA ASN A 47 5.93 -9.44 -0.26
C ASN A 47 5.17 -10.14 -1.38
N ARG A 48 4.45 -9.36 -2.18
CA ARG A 48 3.69 -9.87 -3.31
C ARG A 48 4.60 -10.57 -4.33
N GLY A 49 5.89 -10.22 -4.41
CA GLY A 49 6.82 -10.79 -5.37
C GLY A 49 6.62 -10.26 -6.80
N ASP A 50 7.34 -10.85 -7.75
CA ASP A 50 7.60 -10.31 -9.10
C ASP A 50 6.36 -9.95 -9.95
N SER A 51 6.63 -9.25 -11.07
CA SER A 51 5.68 -8.86 -12.12
C SER A 51 4.73 -9.98 -12.58
N ILE A 52 5.08 -11.25 -12.39
CA ILE A 52 4.23 -12.40 -12.68
C ILE A 52 2.95 -12.37 -11.83
N ASN A 53 3.03 -12.05 -10.54
CA ASN A 53 1.85 -11.97 -9.67
C ASN A 53 0.95 -10.77 -10.01
N LYS A 54 1.53 -9.70 -10.58
CA LYS A 54 0.77 -8.59 -11.18
C LYS A 54 0.03 -9.03 -12.45
N PHE A 55 0.71 -9.78 -13.30
CA PHE A 55 0.12 -10.31 -14.53
C PHE A 55 -0.99 -11.32 -14.24
N ILE A 56 -0.76 -12.27 -13.32
CA ILE A 56 -1.76 -13.26 -12.89
C ILE A 56 -2.97 -12.54 -12.31
N GLU A 57 -2.81 -11.59 -11.39
CA GLU A 57 -3.93 -10.86 -10.81
C GLU A 57 -4.76 -10.13 -11.88
N LYS A 58 -4.08 -9.49 -12.85
CA LYS A 58 -4.75 -8.84 -13.97
C LYS A 58 -5.49 -9.85 -14.86
N ALA A 59 -4.87 -10.99 -15.18
CA ALA A 59 -5.50 -12.05 -15.97
C ALA A 59 -6.72 -12.64 -15.23
N THR A 60 -6.57 -13.00 -13.96
CA THR A 60 -7.66 -13.52 -13.12
C THR A 60 -8.80 -12.50 -12.98
N SER A 61 -8.50 -11.20 -12.95
CA SER A 61 -9.54 -10.15 -12.92
C SER A 61 -10.38 -10.08 -14.19
N ILE A 62 -9.81 -10.43 -15.35
CA ILE A 62 -10.49 -10.42 -16.64
C ILE A 62 -11.29 -11.72 -16.82
N PHE A 63 -10.65 -12.87 -16.57
CA PHE A 63 -11.23 -14.18 -16.88
C PHE A 63 -12.09 -14.74 -15.73
N PHE A 64 -11.76 -14.43 -14.47
CA PHE A 64 -12.43 -14.98 -13.29
C PHE A 64 -12.88 -13.90 -12.27
N PRO A 65 -13.54 -12.80 -12.68
CA PRO A 65 -13.94 -11.73 -11.79
C PRO A 65 -14.90 -12.21 -10.68
N LYS A 66 -15.80 -13.14 -10.98
CA LYS A 66 -16.75 -13.70 -10.00
C LYS A 66 -16.02 -14.42 -8.85
N LEU A 67 -14.90 -15.09 -9.14
CA LEU A 67 -14.11 -15.78 -8.11
C LEU A 67 -13.46 -14.77 -7.18
N LEU A 68 -12.81 -13.73 -7.73
CA LEU A 68 -12.18 -12.67 -6.94
C LEU A 68 -13.19 -11.93 -6.05
N LEU A 69 -14.40 -11.71 -6.54
CA LEU A 69 -15.49 -11.14 -5.74
C LEU A 69 -15.95 -12.07 -4.62
N LYS A 70 -16.07 -13.38 -4.91
CA LYS A 70 -16.51 -14.38 -3.93
C LYS A 70 -15.54 -14.51 -2.76
N ILE A 71 -14.24 -14.44 -3.03
CA ILE A 71 -13.19 -14.58 -2.00
C ILE A 71 -12.77 -13.24 -1.37
N ASP A 72 -13.40 -12.13 -1.78
CA ASP A 72 -13.04 -10.77 -1.36
C ASP A 72 -11.53 -10.49 -1.49
N ALA A 73 -11.01 -10.70 -2.70
CA ALA A 73 -9.57 -10.63 -2.97
C ALA A 73 -8.98 -9.24 -2.69
N SER A 74 -7.72 -9.22 -2.25
CA SER A 74 -6.87 -8.03 -2.21
C SER A 74 -6.25 -7.79 -3.58
N LEU A 75 -6.32 -6.55 -4.09
CA LEU A 75 -5.85 -6.21 -5.44
C LEU A 75 -4.96 -4.96 -5.46
N GLY A 76 -4.13 -4.87 -6.50
CA GLY A 76 -3.28 -3.71 -6.76
C GLY A 76 -1.98 -3.70 -5.94
N ILE A 77 -1.19 -2.63 -6.09
CA ILE A 77 0.10 -2.50 -5.42
C ILE A 77 0.00 -2.33 -3.90
N GLY A 78 -1.13 -1.83 -3.41
CA GLY A 78 -1.47 -1.76 -1.99
C GLY A 78 -2.23 -2.97 -1.46
N GLN A 79 -2.59 -3.96 -2.30
CA GLN A 79 -3.29 -5.17 -1.86
C GLN A 79 -4.55 -4.87 -1.00
N VAL A 80 -5.39 -3.94 -1.46
CA VAL A 80 -6.64 -3.58 -0.75
C VAL A 80 -7.76 -4.54 -1.15
N LYS A 81 -8.50 -5.05 -0.16
CA LYS A 81 -9.68 -5.90 -0.39
C LYS A 81 -10.77 -5.17 -1.17
N ILE A 82 -11.47 -5.89 -2.04
CA ILE A 82 -12.57 -5.33 -2.84
C ILE A 82 -13.66 -4.74 -1.95
N SER A 83 -14.01 -5.40 -0.84
CA SER A 83 -14.97 -4.92 0.15
C SER A 83 -14.55 -3.57 0.76
N ASN A 84 -13.31 -3.46 1.23
CA ASN A 84 -12.76 -2.22 1.78
C ASN A 84 -12.76 -1.11 0.74
N ALA A 85 -12.30 -1.38 -0.48
CA ALA A 85 -12.29 -0.39 -1.55
C ALA A 85 -13.70 0.07 -1.94
N THR A 86 -14.69 -0.82 -1.92
CA THR A 86 -16.10 -0.47 -2.17
C THR A 86 -16.60 0.52 -1.11
N LEU A 87 -16.29 0.26 0.16
CA LEU A 87 -16.69 1.11 1.28
C LEU A 87 -16.03 2.49 1.17
N ILE A 88 -14.72 2.53 0.91
CA ILE A 88 -13.94 3.77 0.81
C ILE A 88 -14.37 4.61 -0.40
N LEU A 89 -14.59 3.98 -1.55
CA LEU A 89 -15.01 4.68 -2.77
C LEU A 89 -16.51 5.03 -2.78
N ASN A 90 -17.29 4.51 -1.82
CA ASN A 90 -18.75 4.57 -1.84
C ASN A 90 -19.34 4.13 -3.20
N GLU A 91 -18.79 3.05 -3.77
CA GLU A 91 -19.09 2.59 -5.14
C GLU A 91 -19.59 1.15 -5.14
N ASN A 92 -20.85 0.95 -5.50
CA ASN A 92 -21.49 -0.37 -5.51
C ASN A 92 -21.12 -1.21 -6.75
N ASN A 93 -20.66 -0.59 -7.82
CA ASN A 93 -20.20 -1.29 -9.02
C ASN A 93 -18.83 -1.96 -8.78
N LYS A 94 -18.88 -3.21 -8.31
CA LYS A 94 -17.69 -4.00 -7.97
C LYS A 94 -16.71 -4.16 -9.14
N LYS A 95 -17.18 -4.22 -10.39
CA LYS A 95 -16.29 -4.29 -11.57
C LYS A 95 -15.49 -3.00 -11.74
N LEU A 96 -16.13 -1.84 -11.53
CA LEU A 96 -15.45 -0.55 -11.56
C LEU A 96 -14.44 -0.44 -10.41
N VAL A 97 -14.81 -0.86 -9.20
CA VAL A 97 -13.89 -0.92 -8.05
C VAL A 97 -12.65 -1.75 -8.38
N MET A 98 -12.83 -2.96 -8.92
CA MET A 98 -11.70 -3.81 -9.32
C MET A 98 -10.82 -3.14 -10.38
N LYS A 99 -11.42 -2.47 -11.38
CA LYS A 99 -10.66 -1.73 -12.41
C LYS A 99 -9.77 -0.65 -11.78
N LYS A 100 -10.32 0.11 -10.81
CA LYS A 100 -9.58 1.14 -10.07
C LYS A 100 -8.46 0.53 -9.23
N LEU A 101 -8.72 -0.59 -8.55
CA LEU A 101 -7.70 -1.30 -7.77
C LEU A 101 -6.54 -1.82 -8.62
N LEU A 102 -6.79 -2.17 -9.89
CA LEU A 102 -5.74 -2.65 -10.80
C LEU A 102 -4.97 -1.53 -11.49
N ASN A 103 -5.46 -0.28 -11.43
CA ASN A 103 -4.73 0.89 -11.88
C ASN A 103 -3.78 1.35 -10.76
N PRO A 104 -2.45 1.34 -10.95
CA PRO A 104 -1.51 1.66 -9.88
C PRO A 104 -1.73 3.03 -9.23
N THR A 105 -1.99 4.08 -10.01
CA THR A 105 -2.18 5.44 -9.50
C THR A 105 -3.49 5.56 -8.73
N GLU A 106 -4.60 5.01 -9.25
CA GLU A 106 -5.86 4.98 -8.51
C GLU A 106 -5.77 4.10 -7.26
N ASN A 107 -5.00 3.02 -7.30
CA ASN A 107 -4.79 2.15 -6.16
C ASN A 107 -4.01 2.85 -5.04
N ILE A 108 -3.00 3.68 -5.35
CA ILE A 108 -2.30 4.51 -4.35
C ILE A 108 -3.28 5.46 -3.65
N GLU A 109 -4.15 6.12 -4.43
CA GLU A 109 -5.18 7.01 -3.88
C GLU A 109 -6.16 6.25 -2.97
N ILE A 110 -6.58 5.04 -3.36
CA ILE A 110 -7.44 4.17 -2.53
C ILE A 110 -6.72 3.77 -1.23
N VAL A 111 -5.43 3.45 -1.28
CA VAL A 111 -4.64 3.14 -0.08
C VAL A 111 -4.58 4.37 0.84
N ALA A 112 -4.34 5.56 0.29
CA ALA A 112 -4.30 6.80 1.07
C ALA A 112 -5.64 7.09 1.76
N GLN A 113 -6.76 6.96 1.03
CA GLN A 113 -8.10 7.09 1.60
C GLN A 113 -8.36 6.04 2.68
N PHE A 114 -7.95 4.79 2.45
CA PHE A 114 -8.14 3.71 3.41
C PHE A 114 -7.32 3.93 4.68
N LEU A 115 -6.06 4.35 4.58
CA LEU A 115 -5.24 4.71 5.72
C LEU A 115 -5.83 5.88 6.51
N SER A 116 -6.29 6.93 5.82
CA SER A 116 -6.98 8.07 6.45
C SER A 116 -8.23 7.60 7.20
N TYR A 117 -9.04 6.75 6.59
CA TYR A 117 -10.19 6.14 7.24
C TYR A 117 -9.80 5.35 8.51
N LEU A 118 -8.76 4.51 8.45
CA LEU A 118 -8.30 3.74 9.60
C LEU A 118 -7.79 4.64 10.73
N ILE A 119 -6.93 5.62 10.41
CA ILE A 119 -6.37 6.57 11.39
C ILE A 119 -7.49 7.32 12.11
N ASN A 120 -8.46 7.84 11.35
CA ASN A 120 -9.56 8.62 11.91
C ASN A 120 -10.55 7.76 12.69
N THR A 121 -10.91 6.58 12.18
CA THR A 121 -11.90 5.69 12.81
C THR A 121 -11.38 5.12 14.13
N TYR A 122 -10.11 4.73 14.16
CA TYR A 122 -9.50 4.09 15.32
C TYR A 122 -8.69 5.05 16.19
N LYS A 123 -8.69 6.35 15.88
CA LYS A 123 -7.95 7.41 16.60
C LYS A 123 -6.49 7.03 16.84
N ILE A 124 -5.85 6.50 15.79
CA ILE A 124 -4.46 6.04 15.89
C ILE A 124 -3.59 7.27 16.13
N GLU A 125 -2.94 7.30 17.30
CA GLU A 125 -2.04 8.39 17.67
C GLU A 125 -0.82 8.43 16.76
N ASP A 126 -0.28 9.63 16.59
CA ASP A 126 0.94 9.85 15.81
C ASP A 126 2.05 8.92 16.28
N LYS A 127 2.56 8.11 15.35
CA LYS A 127 3.66 7.12 15.54
C LYS A 127 3.27 5.80 16.20
N ASN A 128 1.99 5.52 16.50
CA ASN A 128 1.57 4.15 16.84
C ASN A 128 1.40 3.29 15.57
N TYR A 129 2.53 3.02 14.90
CA TYR A 129 2.54 2.31 13.63
C TYR A 129 2.21 0.83 13.76
N ALA A 130 2.36 0.23 14.95
CA ALA A 130 2.07 -1.18 15.17
C ALA A 130 0.57 -1.47 14.98
N GLU A 131 -0.29 -0.64 15.58
CA GLU A 131 -1.74 -0.76 15.43
C GLU A 131 -2.18 -0.50 13.99
N LEU A 132 -1.64 0.53 13.34
CA LEU A 132 -1.97 0.84 11.95
C LEU A 132 -1.62 -0.32 11.01
N ILE A 133 -0.41 -0.88 11.12
CA ILE A 133 0.03 -2.00 10.29
C ILE A 133 -0.82 -3.23 10.55
N ASN A 134 -1.11 -3.53 11.82
CA ASN A 134 -1.94 -4.69 12.15
C ASN A 134 -3.36 -4.53 11.62
N LEU A 135 -3.96 -3.34 11.73
CA LEU A 135 -5.27 -3.03 11.16
C LEU A 135 -5.26 -3.15 9.64
N TYR A 136 -4.22 -2.62 9.00
CA TYR A 136 -4.08 -2.69 7.54
C TYR A 136 -4.00 -4.15 7.05
N LEU A 137 -3.12 -4.95 7.66
CA LEU A 137 -2.85 -6.32 7.23
C LEU A 137 -3.96 -7.30 7.61
N THR A 138 -4.60 -7.12 8.78
CA THR A 138 -5.49 -8.13 9.36
C THR A 138 -6.94 -7.67 9.52
N GLY A 139 -7.20 -6.37 9.45
CA GLY A 139 -8.49 -5.77 9.80
C GLY A 139 -8.81 -5.77 11.29
N LYS A 140 -7.84 -6.08 12.17
CA LYS A 140 -8.04 -6.18 13.63
C LYS A 140 -7.23 -5.11 14.35
N ILE A 141 -7.78 -4.56 15.43
CA ILE A 141 -7.06 -3.57 16.27
C ILE A 141 -5.97 -4.26 17.08
N LYS A 142 -6.30 -5.37 17.74
CA LYS A 142 -5.35 -6.06 18.62
C LYS A 142 -4.25 -6.72 17.79
N PRO A 143 -2.97 -6.41 18.05
CA PRO A 143 -1.86 -7.04 17.36
C PRO A 143 -1.87 -8.54 17.65
N ASN A 144 -2.04 -9.33 16.59
CA ASN A 144 -1.72 -10.75 16.66
C ASN A 144 -0.26 -10.87 16.28
N SER A 145 0.65 -10.82 17.27
CA SER A 145 2.07 -10.95 17.01
C SER A 145 2.35 -12.30 16.37
N ASN A 146 2.86 -12.27 15.15
CA ASN A 146 3.48 -13.40 14.48
C ASN A 146 4.70 -12.88 13.72
N GLU A 147 5.60 -13.79 13.33
CA GLU A 147 6.87 -13.41 12.71
C GLU A 147 6.68 -12.53 11.46
N TYR A 148 5.58 -12.75 10.71
CA TYR A 148 5.22 -11.95 9.55
C TYR A 148 4.89 -10.51 9.95
N ILE A 149 3.95 -10.29 10.87
CA ILE A 149 3.52 -8.96 11.32
C ILE A 149 4.69 -8.21 11.99
N ASP A 150 5.49 -8.90 12.79
CA ASP A 150 6.66 -8.32 13.46
C ASP A 150 7.71 -7.86 12.44
N THR A 151 7.89 -8.62 11.36
CA THR A 151 8.80 -8.24 10.27
C THR A 151 8.29 -7.01 9.52
N HIS A 152 6.99 -6.91 9.27
CA HIS A 152 6.37 -5.73 8.65
C HIS A 152 6.58 -4.49 9.51
N TYR A 153 6.27 -4.61 10.80
CA TYR A 153 6.43 -3.51 11.73
C TYR A 153 7.88 -3.01 11.79
N LYS A 154 8.86 -3.92 11.86
CA LYS A 154 10.28 -3.56 11.89
C LYS A 154 10.73 -2.85 10.61
N LEU A 155 10.28 -3.33 9.45
CA LEU A 155 10.65 -2.75 8.16
C LEU A 155 9.94 -1.41 7.92
N PHE A 156 8.66 -1.31 8.30
CA PHE A 156 7.89 -0.07 8.26
C PHE A 156 8.53 1.00 9.13
N SER A 157 8.81 0.67 10.40
CA SER A 157 9.39 1.61 11.37
C SER A 157 10.75 2.08 10.87
N TRP A 158 11.59 1.15 10.40
CA TRP A 158 12.87 1.51 9.79
C TRP A 158 12.71 2.44 8.58
N SER A 159 11.78 2.15 7.65
CA SER A 159 11.57 2.95 6.44
C SER A 159 11.13 4.38 6.77
N THR A 160 10.21 4.52 7.73
CA THR A 160 9.67 5.81 8.17
C THR A 160 10.69 6.62 8.96
N GLU A 161 11.43 5.98 9.88
CA GLU A 161 12.51 6.61 10.67
C GLU A 161 13.61 7.20 9.79
N ILE A 162 14.04 6.48 8.75
CA ILE A 162 15.06 6.99 7.84
C ILE A 162 14.52 7.96 6.80
N ARG A 163 13.20 8.22 6.80
CA ARG A 163 12.47 9.05 5.84
C ARG A 163 12.76 8.66 4.40
N LEU A 164 12.62 7.37 4.11
CA LEU A 164 13.05 6.78 2.85
C LEU A 164 12.35 7.44 1.64
N TYR A 165 11.04 7.73 1.75
CA TYR A 165 10.31 8.40 0.68
C TYR A 165 10.90 9.77 0.37
N THR A 166 11.14 10.60 1.39
CA THR A 166 11.69 11.95 1.21
C THR A 166 13.05 11.91 0.51
N LYS A 167 13.91 10.94 0.86
CA LYS A 167 15.21 10.77 0.19
C LYS A 167 15.06 10.39 -1.28
N LEU A 168 14.15 9.46 -1.59
CA LEU A 168 13.88 9.03 -2.98
C LEU A 168 13.25 10.13 -3.81
N PHE A 169 12.32 10.89 -3.23
CA PHE A 169 11.69 12.02 -3.88
C PHE A 169 12.71 13.08 -4.26
N ALA A 170 13.67 13.39 -3.38
CA ALA A 170 14.76 14.32 -3.70
C ALA A 170 15.62 13.80 -4.86
N ILE A 171 15.99 12.51 -4.86
CA ILE A 171 16.77 11.90 -5.94
C ILE A 171 16.01 11.97 -7.27
N SER A 172 14.72 11.61 -7.30
CA SER A 172 13.91 11.60 -8.53
C SER A 172 13.65 12.98 -9.13
N HIS A 173 13.84 14.06 -8.34
CA HIS A 173 13.76 15.45 -8.81
C HIS A 173 15.11 16.01 -9.23
N ASN A 174 16.22 15.51 -8.67
CA ASN A 174 17.57 15.94 -9.02
C ASN A 174 18.14 15.26 -10.28
N ILE A 175 17.48 14.23 -10.83
CA ILE A 175 17.90 13.54 -12.07
C ILE A 175 17.53 14.34 -13.35
N ASN A 176 16.99 15.55 -13.23
CA ASN A 176 16.84 16.50 -14.34
C ASN A 176 18.06 17.43 -14.48
N ILE A 177 19.23 16.87 -14.80
CA ILE A 177 20.39 17.63 -15.31
C ILE A 177 20.89 16.97 -16.59
#